data_AF-A0A2J2HA46-F1
#
_entry.id   AF-A0A2J2HA46-F1
#
_cell.length_a   1.000
_cell.length_b   1.000
_cell.length_c   1.000
_cell.angle_alpha   90.00
_cell.angle_beta   90.00
_cell.angle_gamma   90.00
#
_symmetry.space_group_name_H-M   'P 1'
#
loop_
_entity.id
_entity.type
_entity.pdbx_description
1 polymer ?
#
loop_
_entity_poly.entity_id
_entity_poly.type
_entity_poly.pdbx_seq_one_letter_code
_entity_poly.pdbx_strand_id
1 'polypeptide(L)' 'MERGGKEKRKIALEILNEADKIMEMAKMLADEDDPFARRGLYAFMDAEMKALRTLVHDLVFFPE' A
#
# COMPACT_ATOMS: atom_id res chain seq x y z
N MET A 1 13.31 24.23 -2.63
CA MET A 1 12.18 24.20 -3.59
C MET A 1 12.16 22.95 -4.48
N GLU A 2 13.26 22.49 -5.12
CA GLU A 2 13.20 21.25 -5.94
C GLU A 2 13.17 19.91 -5.17
N ARG A 3 13.68 19.88 -3.93
CA ARG A 3 13.85 18.63 -3.18
C ARG A 3 12.52 18.05 -2.67
N GLY A 4 11.61 18.91 -2.18
CA GLY A 4 10.27 18.50 -1.73
C GLY A 4 9.40 17.95 -2.87
N GLY A 5 9.51 18.53 -4.07
CA GLY A 5 8.77 18.04 -5.25
C GLY A 5 9.22 16.66 -5.73
N LYS A 6 10.53 16.37 -5.67
CA LYS A 6 11.06 15.03 -6.03
C LYS A 6 10.62 13.96 -5.01
N GLU A 7 10.64 14.26 -3.72
CA GLU A 7 10.21 13.32 -2.68
C GLU A 7 8.70 13.04 -2.75
N LYS A 8 7.86 14.08 -2.91
CA LYS A 8 6.40 13.90 -3.11
C LYS A 8 6.10 13.02 -4.33
N ARG A 9 6.83 13.17 -5.44
CA ARG A 9 6.66 12.31 -6.62
C ARG A 9 7.05 10.86 -6.33
N LYS A 10 8.13 10.63 -5.59
CA LYS A 10 8.55 9.29 -5.18
C LYS A 10 7.49 8.63 -4.31
N ILE A 11 6.98 9.32 -3.29
CA ILE A 11 5.92 8.80 -2.42
C ILE A 11 4.65 8.49 -3.24
N ALA A 12 4.28 9.36 -4.20
CA ALA A 12 3.14 9.09 -5.07
C ALA A 12 3.30 7.82 -5.91
N LEU A 13 4.50 7.51 -6.39
CA LEU A 13 4.77 6.25 -7.09
C LEU A 13 4.72 5.04 -6.14
N GLU A 14 5.23 5.19 -4.92
CA GLU A 14 5.14 4.15 -3.89
C GLU A 14 3.69 3.84 -3.51
N ILE A 15 2.81 4.85 -3.43
CA ILE A 15 1.37 4.68 -3.22
C ILE A 15 0.73 3.83 -4.32
N LEU A 16 1.07 4.08 -5.59
CA LEU A 16 0.53 3.31 -6.72
C LEU A 16 0.98 1.85 -6.66
N ASN A 17 2.27 1.62 -6.39
CA ASN A 17 2.81 0.27 -6.24
C ASN A 17 2.14 -0.49 -5.09
N GLU A 18 1.91 0.19 -3.96
CA GLU A 18 1.26 -0.42 -2.80
C GLU A 18 -0.22 -0.75 -3.09
N ALA A 19 -0.93 0.11 -3.81
CA ALA A 19 -2.29 -0.15 -4.26
C ALA A 19 -2.36 -1.38 -5.20
N ASP A 20 -1.38 -1.54 -6.10
CA ASP A 20 -1.30 -2.70 -7.00
C ASP A 20 -1.09 -4.01 -6.22
N LYS A 21 -0.20 -4.03 -5.22
CA LYS A 21 -0.02 -5.20 -4.34
C LYS A 21 -1.30 -5.56 -3.60
N ILE A 22 -1.99 -4.57 -3.03
CA ILE A 22 -3.27 -4.78 -2.33
C ILE A 22 -4.31 -5.38 -3.30
N MET A 23 -4.35 -4.91 -4.54
CA MET A 23 -5.21 -5.45 -5.57
C MET A 23 -4.88 -6.91 -5.92
N GLU A 24 -3.60 -7.26 -6.02
CA GLU A 24 -3.15 -8.64 -6.25
C GLU A 24 -3.53 -9.57 -5.09
N MET A 25 -3.31 -9.15 -3.84
CA MET A 25 -3.72 -9.93 -2.68
C MET A 25 -5.24 -10.07 -2.58
N ALA A 26 -6.00 -9.05 -2.95
CA ALA A 26 -7.46 -9.13 -2.99
C ALA A 26 -7.94 -10.17 -4.01
N LYS A 27 -7.26 -10.28 -5.17
CA LYS A 27 -7.53 -11.35 -6.15
C LYS A 27 -7.20 -12.72 -5.59
N MET A 28 -6.01 -12.88 -4.98
CA MET A 28 -5.62 -14.14 -4.32
C MET A 28 -6.65 -14.55 -3.26
N LEU A 29 -7.12 -13.60 -2.45
CA LEU A 29 -8.11 -13.86 -1.41
C LEU A 29 -9.46 -14.32 -1.97
N ALA A 30 -9.87 -13.80 -3.13
CA ALA A 30 -11.11 -14.18 -3.79
C ALA A 30 -11.10 -15.63 -4.27
N ASP A 31 -9.93 -16.13 -4.66
CA ASP A 31 -9.73 -17.48 -5.18
C ASP A 31 -9.24 -18.48 -4.10
N GLU A 32 -8.95 -18.03 -2.87
CA GLU A 32 -8.36 -18.86 -1.81
C GLU A 32 -9.42 -19.65 -1.03
N ASP A 33 -9.39 -20.98 -1.17
CA ASP A 33 -10.29 -21.92 -0.49
C ASP A 33 -9.77 -22.42 0.86
N ASP A 34 -8.46 -22.37 1.12
CA ASP A 34 -7.89 -22.84 2.37
C ASP A 34 -8.09 -21.81 3.51
N PRO A 35 -8.77 -22.17 4.61
CA PRO A 35 -9.06 -21.23 5.71
C PRO A 35 -7.82 -20.73 6.45
N PHE A 36 -6.70 -21.45 6.42
CA PHE A 36 -5.45 -21.03 7.05
C PHE A 36 -4.73 -20.01 6.17
N ALA A 37 -4.57 -20.31 4.87
CA ALA A 37 -4.01 -19.39 3.89
C ALA A 37 -4.82 -18.08 3.80
N ARG A 38 -6.15 -18.18 3.77
CA ARG A 38 -7.05 -17.01 3.77
C ARG A 38 -6.84 -16.10 4.97
N ARG A 39 -6.63 -16.66 6.17
CA ARG A 39 -6.31 -15.87 7.38
C ARG A 39 -4.96 -15.17 7.26
N GLY A 40 -3.96 -15.84 6.69
CA GLY A 40 -2.67 -15.23 6.36
C GLY A 40 -2.84 -14.04 5.42
N LEU A 41 -3.57 -14.21 4.32
CA LEU A 41 -3.84 -13.15 3.35
C LEU A 41 -4.54 -11.94 3.97
N TYR A 42 -5.52 -12.13 4.87
CA TYR A 42 -6.13 -11.02 5.60
C TYR A 42 -5.11 -10.25 6.46
N ALA A 43 -4.20 -10.94 7.14
CA ALA A 43 -3.17 -10.28 7.94
C ALA A 43 -2.18 -9.48 7.08
N PHE A 44 -1.79 -10.02 5.92
CA PHE A 44 -0.95 -9.29 4.97
C PHE A 44 -1.67 -8.07 4.39
N MET A 45 -2.94 -8.21 3.99
CA MET A 45 -3.74 -7.08 3.52
C MET A 45 -3.85 -5.95 4.56
N ASP A 46 -4.03 -6.27 5.84
CA ASP A 46 -4.07 -5.27 6.92
C ASP A 46 -2.72 -4.53 7.06
N ALA A 47 -1.60 -5.25 6.92
CA ALA A 47 -0.27 -4.65 6.95
C ALA A 47 -0.05 -3.67 5.78
N GLU A 48 -0.43 -4.07 4.57
CA GLU A 48 -0.23 -3.28 3.34
C GLU A 48 -1.18 -2.07 3.32
N MET A 49 -2.40 -2.21 3.84
CA MET A 49 -3.30 -1.06 4.08
C MET A 49 -2.74 -0.05 5.09
N LYS A 50 -2.02 -0.51 6.11
CA LYS A 50 -1.32 0.39 7.06
C LYS A 50 -0.14 1.10 6.39
N ALA A 51 0.63 0.40 5.56
CA ALA A 51 1.73 1.00 4.80
C ALA A 51 1.21 2.06 3.82
N LEU A 52 0.15 1.75 3.07
CA LEU A 52 -0.52 2.71 2.18
C LEU A 52 -0.99 3.95 2.93
N ARG A 53 -1.59 3.79 4.12
CA ARG A 53 -2.01 4.93 4.94
C ARG A 53 -0.84 5.82 5.34
N THR A 54 0.29 5.23 5.71
CA THR A 54 1.52 5.97 6.05
C THR A 54 2.03 6.75 4.83
N LEU A 55 2.11 6.11 3.66
CA LEU A 55 2.55 6.79 2.43
C LEU A 55 1.63 7.97 2.05
N VAL A 56 0.31 7.80 2.15
CA VAL A 56 -0.65 8.89 1.91
C VAL A 56 -0.46 10.02 2.92
N HIS A 57 -0.28 9.69 4.20
CA HIS A 57 0.00 10.68 5.24
C HIS A 57 1.28 11.46 4.91
N ASP A 58 2.36 10.74 4.59
CA ASP A 58 3.65 11.35 4.26
C ASP A 58 3.53 12.24 3.02
N LEU A 59 2.79 11.84 1.99
CA LEU A 59 2.56 12.68 0.80
C LEU A 59 1.83 13.99 1.13
N VAL A 60 0.75 13.89 1.92
CA VAL A 60 -0.15 15.01 2.24
C VAL A 60 0.54 16.00 3.19
N PHE A 61 1.26 15.50 4.18
CA PHE A 61 1.88 16.30 5.22
C PHE A 61 3.38 16.52 5.02
N PHE A 62 3.94 16.16 3.85
CA PHE A 62 5.34 16.39 3.55
C PHE A 62 5.66 17.90 3.55
N PRO A 63 6.67 18.35 4.32
CA PRO A 63 7.12 19.74 4.30
C PRO A 63 7.56 20.20 2.91
N GLU A 64 7.19 21.41 2.51
CA GLU A 64 7.54 21.98 1.19
C GLU A 64 9.02 22.35 1.01
#